data_AF-A0A103XIB1-F1
#
_entry.id   AF-A0A103XIB1-F1
#
_cell.length_a   1.000
_cell.length_b   1.000
_cell.length_c   1.000
_cell.angle_alpha   90.00
_cell.angle_beta   90.00
_cell.angle_gamma   90.00
#
_symmetry.space_group_name_H-M   'P 1'
#
loop_
_entity.id
_entity.type
_entity.pdbx_description
1 polymer ?
#
loop_
_entity_poly.entity_id
_entity_poly.type
_entity_poly.pdbx_seq_one_letter_code
_entity_poly.pdbx_strand_id
1 'polypeptide(L)'
;MFEEKGGDPTQIRFSRRKLSGLCAHISEDHPSFVTNDLHKNKADLELKCPMNMHISAFKFASYGTPTGACQSYAIGDCHDPYSTSVVEKLCLNKNECKVGLTEKNFRTEICPGVMKKLAVEAMCS
;
A
#
# COMPACT_ATOMS: atom_id res chain seq x y z
N MET A 1 3.54 -7.39 45.02
CA MET A 1 2.12 -7.63 45.32
C MET A 1 1.34 -6.44 44.79
N PHE A 2 0.73 -6.58 43.62
CA PHE A 2 -0.30 -5.69 43.09
C PHE A 2 -1.31 -6.61 42.41
N GLU A 3 -2.50 -6.69 43.01
CA GLU A 3 -3.66 -7.43 42.52
C GLU A 3 -4.37 -6.57 41.47
N GLU A 4 -4.50 -7.10 40.26
CA GLU A 4 -5.33 -6.49 39.22
C GLU A 4 -6.62 -7.30 39.10
N LYS A 5 -7.69 -6.68 39.58
CA LYS A 5 -9.05 -7.21 39.70
C LYS A 5 -9.57 -7.71 38.35
N GLY A 6 -10.01 -8.97 38.32
CA GLY A 6 -10.63 -9.61 37.17
C GLY A 6 -11.82 -8.81 36.63
N GLY A 7 -11.66 -8.29 35.41
CA GLY A 7 -12.75 -7.78 34.59
C GLY A 7 -13.27 -8.90 33.71
N ASP A 8 -14.57 -9.17 33.79
CA ASP A 8 -15.26 -10.13 32.94
C ASP A 8 -15.45 -9.53 31.52
N PRO A 9 -14.81 -10.07 30.46
CA PRO A 9 -14.80 -9.47 29.13
C PRO A 9 -15.99 -9.92 28.26
N THR A 10 -17.09 -10.41 28.83
CA THR A 10 -18.19 -10.98 28.03
C THR A 10 -19.10 -9.95 27.35
N GLN A 11 -18.93 -8.64 27.60
CA GLN A 11 -19.76 -7.58 27.01
C GLN A 11 -19.13 -6.79 25.86
N ILE A 12 -17.98 -7.23 25.33
CA ILE A 12 -17.40 -6.57 24.16
C ILE A 12 -18.08 -7.07 22.89
N ARG A 13 -19.21 -6.46 22.54
CA ARG A 13 -19.87 -6.69 21.25
C ARG A 13 -19.09 -5.96 20.17
N PHE A 14 -17.98 -6.55 19.73
CA PHE A 14 -17.26 -6.10 18.55
C PHE A 14 -18.18 -6.22 17.34
N SER A 15 -18.71 -5.11 16.84
CA SER A 15 -19.25 -5.05 15.49
C SER A 15 -18.11 -5.41 14.55
N ARG A 16 -18.08 -6.68 14.14
CA ARG A 16 -17.09 -7.24 13.22
C ARG A 16 -17.35 -6.67 11.82
N ARG A 17 -17.14 -5.36 11.62
CA ARG A 17 -17.00 -4.79 10.28
C ARG A 17 -15.69 -5.34 9.74
N LYS A 18 -15.77 -6.50 9.09
CA LYS A 18 -14.67 -7.23 8.43
C LYS A 18 -14.19 -6.44 7.20
N LEU A 19 -13.70 -5.21 7.41
CA LEU A 19 -13.02 -4.42 6.40
C LEU A 19 -11.58 -4.29 6.88
N SER A 20 -10.73 -5.24 6.48
CA SER A 20 -9.31 -5.14 6.76
C SER A 20 -8.72 -4.17 5.73
N GLY A 21 -8.66 -2.89 6.09
CA GLY A 21 -7.94 -1.89 5.30
C GLY A 21 -6.44 -2.18 5.38
N LEU A 22 -5.75 -2.12 4.25
CA LEU A 22 -4.30 -2.27 4.15
C LEU A 22 -3.72 -1.01 3.51
N CYS A 23 -2.54 -0.63 3.96
CA CYS A 23 -1.79 0.49 3.38
C CYS A 23 -0.36 0.05 3.10
N ALA A 24 0.20 0.59 2.03
CA ALA A 24 1.63 0.47 1.74
C ALA A 24 2.15 1.76 1.12
N HIS A 25 3.41 2.08 1.38
CA HIS A 25 4.12 3.13 0.68
C HIS A 25 5.55 2.68 0.39
N ILE A 26 6.10 3.14 -0.73
CA ILE A 26 7.52 2.95 -1.06
C ILE A 26 8.01 4.14 -1.88
N SER A 27 9.29 4.47 -1.74
CA SER A 27 9.95 5.52 -2.52
C SER A 27 10.87 4.91 -3.57
N GLU A 28 11.13 5.61 -4.67
CA GLU A 28 12.04 5.12 -5.73
C GLU A 28 13.46 4.81 -5.26
N ASP A 29 13.95 5.50 -4.22
CA ASP A 29 15.27 5.29 -3.61
C ASP A 29 15.30 4.13 -2.60
N HIS A 30 14.17 3.43 -2.38
CA HIS A 30 14.14 2.37 -1.39
C HIS A 30 15.16 1.29 -1.78
N PRO A 31 16.22 1.05 -0.98
CA PRO A 31 17.23 0.08 -1.32
C PRO A 31 16.59 -1.30 -1.24
N SER A 32 16.61 -2.07 -2.33
CA SER A 32 16.22 -3.48 -2.26
C SER A 32 17.34 -4.23 -1.54
N PHE A 33 17.17 -4.47 -0.23
CA PHE A 33 18.15 -5.16 0.61
C PHE A 33 18.17 -6.67 0.32
N VAL A 34 18.50 -7.09 -0.90
CA VAL A 34 18.72 -8.50 -1.24
C VAL A 34 19.69 -8.63 -2.42
N THR A 35 20.93 -9.00 -2.08
CA THR A 35 21.97 -9.71 -2.86
C THR A 35 22.60 -9.03 -4.09
N ASN A 36 23.86 -9.39 -4.36
CA ASN A 36 24.83 -8.85 -5.33
C ASN A 36 24.45 -8.89 -6.83
N ASP A 37 23.20 -8.65 -7.20
CA ASP A 37 22.79 -8.55 -8.60
C ASP A 37 22.87 -7.09 -9.08
N LEU A 38 23.83 -6.82 -9.96
CA LEU A 38 24.07 -5.55 -10.67
C LEU A 38 22.91 -5.14 -11.61
N HIS A 39 21.71 -5.69 -11.43
CA HIS A 39 20.54 -5.44 -12.27
C HIS A 39 19.51 -4.58 -11.55
N LYS A 40 19.68 -3.25 -11.67
CA LYS A 40 18.64 -2.20 -11.55
C LYS A 40 17.84 -2.28 -10.23
N ASN A 41 18.17 -1.41 -9.26
CA ASN A 41 17.34 -1.15 -8.08
C ASN A 41 15.87 -0.94 -8.49
N LYS A 42 15.06 -2.00 -8.40
CA LYS A 42 13.62 -1.95 -8.66
C LYS A 42 12.95 -1.92 -7.31
N ALA A 43 12.44 -0.74 -6.94
CA ALA A 43 11.57 -0.61 -5.78
C ALA A 43 10.22 -1.26 -6.13
N ASP A 44 9.82 -2.27 -5.35
CA ASP A 44 8.55 -2.97 -5.50
C ASP A 44 7.70 -2.77 -4.24
N LEU A 45 6.44 -2.40 -4.43
CA LEU A 45 5.45 -2.30 -3.35
C LEU A 45 4.69 -3.62 -3.25
N GLU A 46 4.81 -4.33 -2.13
CA GLU A 46 4.09 -5.57 -1.86
C GLU A 46 2.79 -5.28 -1.09
N LEU A 47 1.66 -5.84 -1.55
CA LEU A 47 0.39 -5.84 -0.82
C LEU A 47 0.00 -7.26 -0.50
N LYS A 48 -0.40 -7.52 0.75
CA LYS A 48 -0.83 -8.83 1.21
C LYS A 48 -2.02 -8.72 2.14
N CYS A 49 -3.10 -9.40 1.81
CA CYS A 49 -4.27 -9.53 2.65
C CYS A 49 -4.11 -10.68 3.67
N PRO A 50 -4.84 -10.63 4.81
CA PRO A 50 -4.90 -11.75 5.75
C PRO A 50 -5.35 -13.05 5.09
N MET A 51 -5.11 -14.18 5.76
CA MET A 51 -5.53 -15.50 5.28
C MET A 51 -7.02 -15.52 4.92
N ASN A 52 -7.34 -16.17 3.80
CA ASN A 52 -8.70 -16.32 3.27
C ASN A 52 -9.40 -15.00 2.89
N MET A 53 -8.63 -13.93 2.66
CA MET A 53 -9.13 -12.65 2.12
C MET A 53 -8.40 -12.30 0.82
N HIS A 54 -9.01 -11.47 0.00
CA HIS A 54 -8.38 -10.92 -1.21
C HIS A 54 -8.59 -9.41 -1.27
N ILE A 55 -7.74 -8.73 -2.03
CA ILE A 55 -7.86 -7.31 -2.31
C ILE A 55 -9.13 -7.09 -3.12
N SER A 56 -10.13 -6.47 -2.51
CA SER A 56 -11.46 -6.28 -3.09
C SER A 56 -11.70 -4.88 -3.62
N ALA A 57 -10.98 -3.88 -3.12
CA ALA A 57 -11.08 -2.50 -3.60
C ALA A 57 -9.81 -1.70 -3.28
N PHE A 58 -9.61 -0.61 -4.02
CA PHE A 58 -8.62 0.42 -3.73
C PHE A 58 -9.35 1.70 -3.32
N LYS A 59 -8.97 2.28 -2.18
CA LYS A 59 -9.49 3.58 -1.73
C LYS A 59 -8.64 4.73 -2.22
N PHE A 60 -7.34 4.50 -2.37
CA PHE A 60 -6.38 5.49 -2.81
C PHE A 60 -5.19 4.82 -3.49
N ALA A 61 -4.68 5.44 -4.55
CA ALA A 61 -3.39 5.11 -5.11
C ALA A 61 -2.80 6.35 -5.78
N SER A 62 -1.54 6.66 -5.48
CA SER A 62 -0.84 7.78 -6.10
C SER A 62 0.65 7.46 -6.22
N TYR A 63 1.14 7.45 -7.45
CA TYR A 63 2.55 7.48 -7.79
C TYR A 63 2.94 8.92 -8.16
N GLY A 64 3.91 9.48 -7.44
CA GLY A 64 4.29 10.89 -7.55
C GLY A 64 4.77 11.42 -6.21
N THR A 65 4.15 12.48 -5.70
CA THR A 65 4.46 13.06 -4.38
C THR A 65 3.28 12.96 -3.40
N PRO A 66 2.72 11.77 -3.14
CA PRO A 66 1.64 11.64 -2.17
C PRO A 66 2.05 12.16 -0.79
N THR A 67 1.10 12.78 -0.10
CA THR A 67 1.28 13.33 1.25
C THR A 67 0.33 12.65 2.25
N GLY A 68 0.53 12.91 3.53
CA GLY A 68 -0.26 12.31 4.60
C GLY A 68 0.23 10.91 5.00
N ALA A 69 -0.66 10.14 5.62
CA ALA A 69 -0.39 8.82 6.14
C ALA A 69 -1.54 7.86 5.78
N CYS A 70 -1.39 6.57 6.10
CA CYS A 70 -2.46 5.58 5.93
C CYS A 70 -3.80 6.10 6.48
N GLN A 71 -4.90 5.93 5.74
CA GLN A 71 -6.24 6.46 5.99
C GLN A 71 -6.42 7.97 5.76
N SER A 72 -5.35 8.69 5.45
CA SER A 72 -5.35 10.14 5.20
C SER A 72 -4.35 10.50 4.09
N TYR A 73 -4.14 9.59 3.14
CA TYR A 73 -3.31 9.87 2.00
C TYR A 73 -3.99 10.90 1.10
N ALA A 74 -3.19 11.82 0.57
CA ALA A 74 -3.63 12.83 -0.38
C ALA A 74 -2.70 12.88 -1.58
N ILE A 75 -3.27 13.24 -2.72
CA ILE A 75 -2.52 13.59 -3.92
C ILE A 75 -1.69 14.84 -3.59
N GLY A 76 -0.39 14.81 -3.89
CA GLY A 76 0.47 15.99 -3.74
C GLY A 76 0.65 16.76 -5.04
N ASP A 77 1.76 17.49 -5.14
CA ASP A 77 2.08 18.36 -6.27
C ASP A 77 2.21 17.63 -7.61
N CYS A 78 2.63 16.37 -7.58
CA CYS A 78 2.75 15.53 -8.76
C CYS A 78 2.09 14.16 -8.56
N HIS A 79 1.42 13.68 -9.60
CA HIS A 79 0.62 12.45 -9.56
C HIS A 79 0.43 11.85 -10.95
N ASP A 80 0.65 10.54 -11.07
CA ASP A 80 0.28 9.77 -12.26
C ASP A 80 -1.21 9.45 -12.25
N PRO A 81 -2.02 10.00 -13.17
CA PRO A 81 -3.46 9.75 -13.21
C PRO A 81 -3.83 8.27 -13.42
N TYR A 82 -2.89 7.43 -13.88
CA TYR A 82 -3.10 6.00 -14.05
C TYR A 82 -2.76 5.18 -12.81
N SER A 83 -2.31 5.81 -11.71
CA SER A 83 -1.86 5.12 -10.49
C SER A 83 -2.85 4.08 -9.99
N THR A 84 -4.12 4.46 -9.87
CA THR A 84 -5.21 3.57 -9.42
C THR A 84 -5.43 2.41 -10.38
N SER A 85 -5.56 2.70 -11.68
CA SER A 85 -5.79 1.67 -12.70
C SER A 85 -4.67 0.63 -12.74
N VAL A 86 -3.43 1.06 -12.52
CA VAL A 86 -2.25 0.18 -12.50
C VAL A 86 -2.31 -0.77 -11.32
N VAL A 87 -2.56 -0.26 -10.10
CA VAL A 87 -2.65 -1.12 -8.92
C VAL A 87 -3.87 -2.05 -8.99
N GLU A 88 -5.01 -1.57 -9.48
CA GLU A 88 -6.20 -2.40 -9.68
C GLU A 88 -5.92 -3.55 -10.63
N LYS A 89 -5.33 -3.26 -11.80
CA LYS A 89 -4.98 -4.28 -12.79
C LYS A 89 -4.04 -5.36 -12.24
N LEU A 90 -3.10 -4.97 -11.38
CA LEU A 90 -2.08 -5.89 -10.86
C LEU A 90 -2.55 -6.69 -9.64
N CYS A 91 -3.43 -6.13 -8.83
CA CYS A 91 -3.67 -6.60 -7.47
C CYS A 91 -5.12 -6.94 -7.14
N LEU A 92 -6.10 -6.40 -7.87
CA LEU A 92 -7.51 -6.65 -7.58
C LEU A 92 -7.82 -8.15 -7.70
N ASN A 93 -8.64 -8.66 -6.77
CA ASN A 93 -9.01 -10.06 -6.62
C ASN A 93 -7.85 -11.03 -6.32
N LYS A 94 -6.69 -10.52 -5.86
CA LYS A 94 -5.56 -11.35 -5.40
C LYS A 94 -5.39 -11.24 -3.89
N ASN A 95 -4.90 -12.30 -3.24
CA ASN A 95 -4.50 -12.24 -1.84
C ASN A 95 -3.21 -11.44 -1.65
N GLU A 96 -2.27 -11.59 -2.58
CA GLU A 96 -0.96 -10.95 -2.57
C GLU A 96 -0.60 -10.47 -3.98
N CYS A 97 0.09 -9.33 -4.07
CA CYS A 97 0.63 -8.80 -5.32
C CYS A 97 1.87 -7.94 -5.08
N LYS A 98 2.65 -7.71 -6.13
CA LYS A 98 3.77 -6.76 -6.15
C LYS A 98 3.57 -5.74 -7.26
N VAL A 99 3.80 -4.48 -6.94
CA VAL A 99 3.70 -3.36 -7.87
C VAL A 99 5.08 -2.73 -8.00
N GLY A 100 5.76 -3.02 -9.10
CA GLY A 100 7.07 -2.44 -9.38
C GLY A 100 6.96 -0.99 -9.85
N LEU A 101 7.77 -0.11 -9.26
CA LEU A 101 7.90 1.29 -9.64
C LEU A 101 8.78 1.37 -10.90
N THR A 102 8.17 1.07 -12.05
CA THR A 102 8.86 1.00 -13.35
C THR A 102 8.14 1.83 -14.39
N GLU A 103 8.88 2.26 -15.42
CA GLU A 103 8.36 3.00 -16.59
C GLU A 103 7.29 2.23 -17.38
N LYS A 104 7.22 0.90 -17.19
CA LYS A 104 6.17 0.06 -17.78
C LYS A 104 4.83 0.22 -17.05
N ASN A 105 4.89 0.44 -15.74
CA ASN A 105 3.71 0.50 -14.88
C ASN A 105 3.24 1.94 -14.67
N PHE A 106 4.18 2.88 -14.53
CA PHE A 106 3.87 4.27 -14.24
C PHE A 106 4.58 5.22 -15.18
N ARG A 107 3.97 6.39 -15.40
CA ARG A 107 4.62 7.46 -16.14
C ARG A 107 5.69 8.10 -15.26
N THR A 108 6.96 7.94 -15.63
CA THR A 108 8.09 8.53 -14.88
C THR A 108 8.39 9.97 -15.31
N GLU A 109 7.93 10.35 -16.50
CA GLU A 109 8.16 11.65 -17.15
C GLU A 109 7.38 12.83 -16.53
N ILE A 110 6.31 12.56 -15.80
CA ILE A 110 5.36 13.59 -15.30
C ILE A 110 5.89 14.43 -14.13
N CYS A 111 6.96 13.99 -13.45
CA CYS A 111 7.58 14.71 -12.32
C CYS A 111 9.10 14.82 -12.54
N PRO A 112 9.59 15.74 -13.40
CA PRO A 112 11.03 15.89 -13.61
C PRO A 112 11.71 16.43 -12.35
N GLY A 113 12.83 15.81 -11.95
CA GLY A 113 13.64 16.26 -10.82
C GLY A 113 13.02 15.98 -9.44
N VAL A 114 11.87 15.31 -9.38
CA VAL A 114 11.19 14.96 -8.13
C VAL A 114 11.30 13.46 -7.89
N MET A 115 11.72 13.09 -6.69
CA MET A 115 11.76 11.70 -6.25
C MET A 115 10.33 11.20 -5.98
N LYS A 116 9.88 10.25 -6.79
CA LYS A 116 8.51 9.77 -6.74
C LYS A 116 8.37 8.67 -5.69
N LYS A 117 7.14 8.53 -5.22
CA LYS A 117 6.71 7.55 -4.23
C LYS A 117 5.38 6.99 -4.67
N LEU A 118 5.17 5.71 -4.42
CA LEU A 118 3.88 5.07 -4.56
C LEU A 118 3.26 4.94 -3.16
N ALA A 119 2.07 5.50 -2.96
CA ALA A 119 1.26 5.28 -1.77
C ALA A 119 -0.07 4.65 -2.18
N VAL A 120 -0.47 3.60 -1.47
CA VAL A 120 -1.64 2.79 -1.79
C VAL A 120 -2.44 2.51 -0.52
N GLU A 121 -3.75 2.63 -0.62
CA GLU A 121 -4.71 2.16 0.36
C GLU A 121 -5.71 1.22 -0.32
N ALA A 122 -5.79 0.01 0.20
CA ALA A 122 -6.67 -1.03 -0.32
C ALA A 122 -7.51 -1.66 0.78
N MET A 123 -8.52 -2.42 0.37
CA MET A 123 -9.44 -3.14 1.23
C MET A 123 -9.34 -4.62 0.94
N CYS A 124 -9.35 -5.42 2.00
CA CYS A 124 -9.51 -6.86 1.91
C CYS A 124 -10.90 -7.28 2.39
N SER A 125 -11.49 -8.30 1.76
CA SER A 125 -12.74 -8.95 2.21
C SER A 125 -12.67 -10.48 2.18
#